data_AF-A0A841L349-F1
#
_entry.id   AF-A0A841L349-F1
#
_cell.length_a   1.000
_cell.length_b   1.000
_cell.length_c   1.000
_cell.angle_alpha   90.00
_cell.angle_beta   90.00
_cell.angle_gamma   90.00
#
_symmetry.space_group_name_H-M   'P 1'
#
loop_
_entity.id
_entity.type
_entity.pdbx_description
1 polymer ?
#
loop_
_entity_poly.entity_id
_entity_poly.type
_entity_poly.pdbx_seq_one_letter_code
_entity_poly.pdbx_strand_id
1 'polypeptide(L)' 'MGSFSLIHWVVLILVVILLFGRGRISDLMGDFAKGINSFKKGLADDDSAPATPKAPPAQLTDAKAGTVTPTPTAEDVRR' A
#
# COMPACT_ATOMS: atom_id res chain seq x y z
N MET A 1 -2.03 26.02 -31.78
CA MET A 1 -1.08 26.20 -30.66
C MET A 1 -1.63 25.50 -29.40
N GLY A 2 -1.72 24.16 -29.36
CA GLY A 2 -2.37 23.48 -28.22
C GLY A 2 -2.23 21.96 -28.19
N SER A 3 -1.95 21.34 -29.33
CA SER A 3 -1.87 19.88 -29.47
C SER A 3 -0.55 19.27 -28.97
N PHE A 4 0.47 20.10 -28.68
CA PHE A 4 1.78 19.63 -28.23
C PHE A 4 1.95 19.58 -26.71
N SER A 5 1.11 20.27 -25.93
CA SER A 5 1.36 20.38 -24.48
C SER A 5 1.00 19.09 -23.74
N LEU A 6 -0.18 18.55 -23.99
CA LEU A 6 -0.66 17.37 -23.26
C LEU A 6 0.09 16.09 -23.65
N ILE A 7 0.33 15.87 -24.94
CA ILE A 7 1.12 14.72 -25.44
C ILE A 7 2.56 14.79 -24.93
N HIS A 8 3.18 15.98 -24.88
CA HIS A 8 4.58 16.12 -24.44
C HIS A 8 4.76 15.71 -22.98
N TRP A 9 3.86 16.12 -22.09
CA TRP A 9 3.90 15.70 -20.68
C TRP A 9 3.74 14.18 -20.51
N VAL A 10 2.86 13.55 -21.29
CA VAL A 10 2.69 12.09 -21.27
C VAL A 10 3.95 11.39 -21.77
N VAL A 11 4.56 11.87 -22.86
CA VAL A 11 5.80 11.31 -23.42
C VAL A 11 6.97 11.47 -22.44
N LEU A 12 7.08 12.62 -21.76
CA LEU A 12 8.09 12.83 -20.72
C LEU A 12 7.94 11.84 -19.56
N ILE A 13 6.73 11.67 -19.04
CA ILE A 13 6.46 10.71 -17.96
C ILE A 13 6.78 9.28 -18.41
N LEU A 14 6.41 8.92 -19.65
CA LEU A 14 6.73 7.62 -20.22
C LEU A 14 8.25 7.38 -20.25
N VAL A 15 9.03 8.35 -20.74
CA VAL A 15 10.49 8.26 -20.81
C VAL A 15 11.11 8.15 -19.42
N VAL A 16 10.62 8.94 -18.45
CA VAL A 16 11.09 8.87 -17.06
C VAL A 16 10.79 7.50 -16.45
N ILE A 17 9.59 6.95 -16.64
CA ILE A 17 9.24 5.61 -16.17
C ILE A 17 10.11 4.53 -16.80
N LEU A 18 10.48 4.70 -18.07
CA LEU A 18 11.32 3.74 -18.79
C LEU A 18 12.79 3.81 -18.35
N LEU A 19 13.34 5.00 -18.09
CA LEU A 19 14.72 5.20 -17.63
C LEU A 19 14.95 4.73 -16.19
N PHE A 20 14.02 5.06 -15.29
CA PHE A 20 14.15 4.74 -13.87
C PHE A 20 13.54 3.38 -13.51
N GLY A 21 12.67 2.84 -14.37
CA GLY A 21 11.94 1.58 -14.15
C GLY A 21 10.82 1.71 -13.10
N ARG A 22 9.81 0.83 -13.18
CA ARG A 22 8.63 0.89 -12.29
C ARG A 22 8.95 0.72 -10.80
N GLY A 23 10.03 0.00 -10.46
CA GLY A 23 10.37 -0.30 -9.06
C GLY A 23 10.85 0.93 -8.30
N ARG A 24 11.77 1.70 -8.90
CA ARG A 24 12.39 2.86 -8.23
C ARG A 24 11.39 3.99 -7.98
N ILE A 25 10.47 4.23 -8.92
CA ILE A 25 9.49 5.31 -8.82
C ILE A 25 8.45 5.01 -7.75
N SER A 26 8.01 3.75 -7.59
CA SER A 26 7.06 3.40 -6.52
C SER A 26 7.66 3.54 -5.12
N ASP A 27 8.91 3.11 -4.91
CA ASP A 27 9.58 3.26 -3.61
C ASP A 27 9.78 4.76 -3.27
N LEU A 28 10.32 5.53 -4.22
CA LEU A 28 10.52 6.98 -4.05
C LEU A 28 9.20 7.72 -3.82
N MET A 29 8.15 7.39 -4.59
CA MET A 29 6.85 8.05 -4.45
C MET A 29 6.17 7.68 -3.12
N GLY A 30 6.43 6.49 -2.58
CA GLY A 30 5.98 6.09 -1.24
C GLY A 30 6.59 6.94 -0.13
N ASP A 31 7.92 7.10 -0.14
CA ASP A 31 8.62 7.94 0.83
C ASP A 31 8.25 9.42 0.69
N PHE A 32 8.12 9.89 -0.55
CA PHE A 32 7.69 11.26 -0.85
C PHE A 32 6.26 11.53 -0.39
N ALA A 33 5.33 10.60 -0.65
CA ALA A 33 3.94 10.71 -0.22
C ALA A 33 3.83 10.71 1.32
N LYS A 34 4.64 9.92 2.02
CA LYS A 34 4.68 9.90 3.48
C LYS A 34 5.16 11.22 4.06
N GLY A 35 6.20 11.81 3.46
CA GLY A 35 6.71 13.15 3.84
C GLY A 35 5.67 14.24 3.66
N ILE A 36 5.03 14.31 2.49
CA ILE A 36 3.99 15.32 2.20
C ILE A 36 2.75 15.11 3.08
N ASN A 37 2.33 13.86 3.33
CA ASN A 37 1.16 13.59 4.17
C ASN A 37 1.41 13.96 5.64
N SER A 38 2.61 13.71 6.16
CA SER A 38 3.01 14.17 7.51
C SER A 38 3.07 15.69 7.60
N PHE A 39 3.54 16.38 6.55
CA PHE A 39 3.54 17.84 6.50
C PHE A 39 2.11 18.40 6.47
N LYS A 40 1.23 17.84 5.64
CA LYS A 40 -0.18 18.21 5.57
C LYS A 40 -0.91 17.92 6.88
N LYS A 41 -0.62 16.78 7.52
CA LYS A 41 -1.21 16.41 8.82
C LYS A 41 -0.71 17.34 9.91
N GLY A 42 0.56 17.72 9.93
CA GLY A 42 1.11 18.71 10.86
C GLY A 42 0.50 20.11 10.70
N LEU A 43 0.24 20.54 9.46
CA LEU A 43 -0.48 21.80 9.20
C LEU A 43 -1.98 21.72 9.55
N ALA A 44 -2.60 20.55 9.37
CA ALA A 44 -4.02 20.37 9.64
C ALA A 44 -4.33 20.11 11.13
N ASP A 45 -3.38 19.59 11.90
CA ASP A 45 -3.51 19.36 13.35
C ASP A 45 -3.57 20.69 14.14
N ASP A 46 -3.00 21.77 13.59
CA ASP A 46 -3.12 23.14 14.11
C ASP A 46 -4.54 23.73 13.92
N ASP A 47 -5.34 23.18 12.99
CA ASP A 47 -6.62 23.76 12.55
C ASP A 47 -7.85 22.84 12.76
N SER A 48 -7.70 21.55 13.08
CA SER A 48 -8.85 20.64 13.27
C SER A 48 -8.57 19.39 14.11
N ALA A 49 -9.52 19.11 15.02
CA ALA A 49 -9.64 17.95 15.89
C ALA A 49 -9.44 16.59 15.16
N PRO A 50 -9.08 15.50 15.88
CA PRO A 50 -8.30 14.39 15.35
C PRO A 50 -9.05 13.59 14.28
N ALA A 51 -8.54 13.63 13.04
CA ALA A 51 -8.95 12.72 11.99
C ALA A 51 -8.51 11.28 12.34
N THR A 52 -9.49 10.42 12.59
CA THR A 52 -9.36 8.99 12.86
C THR A 52 -8.49 8.29 11.81
N PRO A 53 -7.53 7.41 12.21
CA PRO A 53 -6.71 6.66 11.27
C PRO A 53 -7.57 5.77 10.39
N LYS A 54 -7.56 6.02 9.07
CA LYS A 54 -8.09 5.08 8.08
C LYS A 54 -7.23 3.82 8.15
N ALA A 55 -7.80 2.76 8.73
CA ALA A 55 -7.19 1.44 8.82
C ALA A 55 -6.64 1.00 7.44
N PRO A 56 -5.41 0.46 7.36
CA PRO A 56 -4.91 -0.22 6.17
C PRO A 56 -5.93 -1.25 5.64
N PRO A 57 -6.09 -1.39 4.31
CA PRO A 57 -6.95 -2.42 3.75
C PRO A 57 -6.50 -3.77 4.32
N ALA A 58 -7.45 -4.50 4.89
CA ALA A 58 -7.25 -5.83 5.44
C ALA A 58 -6.45 -6.66 4.45
N GLN A 59 -5.21 -6.99 4.82
CA GLN A 59 -4.49 -8.06 4.14
C GLN A 59 -5.33 -9.31 4.38
N LEU A 60 -5.87 -9.88 3.31
CA LEU A 60 -6.47 -11.21 3.31
C LEU A 60 -5.41 -12.20 3.81
N THR A 61 -5.36 -12.41 5.12
CA THR A 61 -4.90 -13.66 5.69
C THR A 61 -6.08 -14.63 5.65
N ASP A 62 -6.52 -15.01 4.46
CA ASP A 62 -7.26 -16.25 4.31
C ASP A 62 -6.22 -17.36 4.21
N ALA A 63 -5.86 -17.83 5.40
CA ALA A 63 -5.42 -19.18 5.59
C ALA A 63 -6.31 -20.08 4.74
N LYS A 64 -5.74 -20.64 3.67
CA LYS A 64 -6.29 -21.81 2.99
C LYS A 64 -6.32 -22.91 4.06
N ALA A 65 -7.46 -22.98 4.74
CA ALA A 65 -7.94 -24.12 5.47
C ALA A 65 -8.03 -25.29 4.48
N GLY A 66 -6.89 -25.96 4.30
CA GLY A 66 -6.81 -27.28 3.71
C GLY A 66 -6.98 -28.30 4.83
N THR A 67 -8.03 -29.11 4.69
CA THR A 67 -8.22 -30.43 5.29
C THR A 67 -8.40 -30.51 6.81
N VAL A 68 -9.67 -30.42 7.20
CA VAL A 68 -10.31 -31.38 8.11
C VAL A 68 -9.72 -32.80 7.97
N THR A 69 -9.21 -33.33 9.08
CA THR A 69 -9.38 -34.74 9.48
C THR A 69 -9.17 -34.82 10.99
N PRO A 70 -10.22 -35.00 11.81
CA PRO A 70 -10.03 -35.45 13.18
C PRO A 70 -9.62 -36.92 13.12
N THR A 71 -8.35 -37.22 13.39
CA THR A 71 -7.94 -38.59 13.70
C THR A 71 -7.91 -38.73 15.22
N PRO A 72 -8.89 -39.43 15.83
CA PRO A 72 -8.88 -39.73 17.24
C PRO A 72 -7.89 -40.88 17.47
N THR A 73 -6.72 -40.60 18.04
CA THR A 73 -5.81 -41.67 18.46
C THR A 73 -5.21 -41.35 19.83
N ALA A 74 -5.85 -41.98 20.81
CA ALA A 74 -5.25 -42.66 21.96
C ALA A 74 -4.26 -41.86 22.84
N GLU A 75 -4.80 -41.14 23.83
CA GLU A 75 -4.04 -40.81 25.03
C GLU A 75 -4.95 -40.51 26.23
N ASP A 76 -5.75 -41.48 26.67
CA ASP A 76 -6.25 -41.51 28.05
C ASP A 76 -6.85 -42.90 28.32
N VAL A 77 -6.75 -43.40 29.54
CA VAL A 77 -7.21 -44.73 30.02
C VAL A 77 -6.18 -45.86 29.87
N ARG A 78 -5.44 -46.08 30.97
CA ARG A 78 -4.83 -47.33 31.47
C ARG A 78 -3.30 -47.33 31.62
N ARG A 79 -2.78 -46.54 32.57
CA ARG A 79 -1.78 -46.99 33.56
C ARG A 79 -1.92 -46.21 34.86
#